data_AF-A0A956RNW0-F1
#
_entry.id   AF-A0A956RNW0-F1
#
_cell.length_a   1.000
_cell.length_b   1.000
_cell.length_c   1.000
_cell.angle_alpha   90.00
_cell.angle_beta   90.00
_cell.angle_gamma   90.00
#
_symmetry.space_group_name_H-M   'P 1'
#
loop_
_entity.id
_entity.type
_entity.pdbx_description
1 polymer ?
#
loop_
_entity_poly.entity_id
_entity_poly.type
_entity_poly.pdbx_seq_one_letter_code
_entity_poly.pdbx_strand_id
1 'polypeptide(L)'
;MAIQNERYVELRRDFLFSAGVLVAMNMILAFGAIGLFVRMGPVIDKILKENVYSLEAAEEMLAVLSRSAGEEVSDADRIRFERALDRAATNVTEPEESPIIAEITKTRTRALSGDHAALGVIVGQISDLVRINRQAMRDVDSEARRLGSAGAWSAVFLAFFSFLLTLWGVRRLRRRVIAPMVDIYDVLESVRRGDVHRRCRANAGPVEIQRLASSINLLLDGGMEGLRPEEEDRPVDAARGALVMMLEERSAPTILVDAEGNIVATNSSALDVLNGSTGAEIRHAIARLPEEKKAEPATEPPSTNEDGKSTRFETVHLPGHAGWLLSMTA
;
A
#
# COMPACT_ATOMS: atom_id res chain seq x y z
N MET A 1 22.17 -9.31 -13.88
CA MET A 1 20.97 -8.44 -13.94
C MET A 1 19.78 -8.93 -13.11
N ALA A 2 19.61 -10.22 -12.80
CA ALA A 2 18.45 -10.70 -12.02
C ALA A 2 18.41 -10.25 -10.53
N ILE A 3 19.57 -10.01 -9.90
CA ILE A 3 19.70 -9.70 -8.45
C ILE A 3 19.35 -8.22 -8.11
N GLN A 4 19.19 -7.36 -9.12
CA GLN A 4 18.79 -5.96 -8.92
C GLN A 4 17.26 -5.77 -8.90
N ASN A 5 16.50 -6.62 -9.61
CA ASN A 5 15.03 -6.54 -9.65
C ASN A 5 14.36 -7.01 -8.35
N GLU A 6 14.96 -7.95 -7.61
CA GLU A 6 14.38 -8.43 -6.34
C GLU A 6 14.38 -7.37 -5.22
N ARG A 7 15.24 -6.35 -5.31
CA ARG A 7 15.46 -5.38 -4.21
C ARG A 7 14.75 -4.03 -4.39
N TYR A 8 14.09 -3.78 -5.53
CA TYR A 8 13.13 -2.65 -5.67
C TYR A 8 11.74 -2.99 -5.10
N VAL A 9 11.54 -4.25 -4.71
CA VAL A 9 10.25 -4.77 -4.25
C VAL A 9 10.03 -4.47 -2.77
N GLU A 10 11.05 -4.19 -1.96
CA GLU A 10 10.93 -4.17 -0.50
C GLU A 10 10.11 -3.00 0.05
N LEU A 11 10.35 -1.76 -0.38
CA LEU A 11 9.58 -0.59 0.08
C LEU A 11 8.12 -0.68 -0.37
N ARG A 12 7.90 -1.00 -1.65
CA ARG A 12 6.57 -1.12 -2.23
C ARG A 12 5.82 -2.29 -1.58
N ARG A 13 6.47 -3.42 -1.34
CA ARG A 13 5.91 -4.57 -0.64
C ARG A 13 5.59 -4.25 0.81
N ASP A 14 6.49 -3.59 1.56
CA ASP A 14 6.27 -3.21 2.95
C ASP A 14 5.11 -2.21 3.08
N PHE A 15 5.03 -1.23 2.18
CA PHE A 15 3.93 -0.27 2.14
C PHE A 15 2.61 -0.96 1.76
N LEU A 16 2.57 -1.73 0.66
CA LEU A 16 1.39 -2.47 0.24
C LEU A 16 0.93 -3.50 1.28
N PHE A 17 1.87 -4.13 1.99
CA PHE A 17 1.56 -5.03 3.09
C PHE A 17 0.92 -4.27 4.25
N SER A 18 1.50 -3.14 4.67
CA SER A 18 0.92 -2.32 5.75
C SER A 18 -0.46 -1.76 5.39
N ALA A 19 -0.64 -1.27 4.17
CA ALA A 19 -1.93 -0.78 3.66
C ALA A 19 -2.93 -1.93 3.51
N GLY A 20 -2.50 -3.08 3.00
CA GLY A 20 -3.33 -4.28 2.87
C GLY A 20 -3.80 -4.81 4.22
N VAL A 21 -2.92 -4.86 5.23
CA VAL A 21 -3.28 -5.21 6.61
C VAL A 21 -4.30 -4.21 7.18
N LEU A 22 -4.11 -2.91 6.95
CA LEU A 22 -5.05 -1.89 7.42
C LEU A 22 -6.44 -2.05 6.77
N VAL A 23 -6.49 -2.27 5.46
CA VAL A 23 -7.74 -2.46 4.71
C VAL A 23 -8.43 -3.76 5.16
N ALA A 24 -7.68 -4.87 5.25
CA ALA A 24 -8.21 -6.15 5.70
C ALA A 24 -8.79 -6.04 7.12
N MET A 25 -8.10 -5.35 8.03
CA MET A 25 -8.58 -5.13 9.39
C MET A 25 -9.85 -4.27 9.42
N ASN A 26 -9.94 -3.21 8.61
CA ASN A 26 -11.15 -2.41 8.48
C ASN A 26 -12.33 -3.19 7.87
N MET A 27 -12.06 -4.10 6.93
CA MET A 27 -13.08 -5.03 6.42
C MET A 27 -13.58 -5.97 7.52
N ILE A 28 -12.68 -6.60 8.28
CA ILE A 28 -13.04 -7.45 9.41
C ILE A 28 -13.87 -6.66 10.44
N LEU A 29 -13.54 -5.38 10.64
CA LEU A 29 -14.30 -4.43 11.45
C LEU A 29 -15.73 -4.26 10.95
N ALA A 30 -15.88 -3.89 9.69
CA ALA A 30 -17.18 -3.62 9.09
C ALA A 30 -18.04 -4.88 9.10
N PHE A 31 -17.50 -6.02 8.65
CA PHE A 31 -18.23 -7.28 8.62
C PHE A 31 -18.50 -7.85 10.01
N GLY A 32 -17.58 -7.69 10.96
CA GLY A 32 -17.77 -8.09 12.35
C GLY A 32 -18.89 -7.30 13.01
N ALA A 33 -18.93 -5.99 12.81
CA ALA A 33 -20.01 -5.14 13.31
C ALA A 33 -21.36 -5.52 12.66
N ILE A 34 -21.42 -5.63 11.32
CA ILE A 34 -22.64 -6.01 10.60
C ILE A 34 -23.14 -7.39 11.05
N GLY A 35 -22.26 -8.39 11.11
CA GLY A 35 -22.63 -9.75 11.52
C GLY A 35 -23.17 -9.81 12.94
N LEU A 36 -22.61 -9.01 13.84
CA LEU A 36 -23.10 -8.89 15.20
C LEU A 36 -24.50 -8.26 15.25
N PHE A 37 -24.76 -7.19 14.48
CA PHE A 37 -26.09 -6.58 14.39
C PHE A 37 -27.13 -7.51 13.77
N VAL A 38 -26.77 -8.24 12.70
CA VAL A 38 -27.68 -9.15 12.00
C VAL A 38 -28.10 -10.33 12.88
N ARG A 39 -27.24 -10.80 13.79
CA ARG A 39 -27.54 -11.96 14.65
C ARG A 39 -28.48 -11.64 15.82
N MET A 40 -28.56 -10.39 16.27
CA MET A 40 -29.42 -10.04 17.43
C MET A 40 -30.88 -9.81 17.07
N GLY A 41 -31.17 -9.20 15.92
CA GLY A 41 -32.53 -8.83 15.54
C GLY A 41 -33.52 -10.00 15.49
N PRO A 42 -33.25 -11.08 14.74
CA PRO A 42 -34.25 -12.11 14.46
C PRO A 42 -34.68 -12.95 15.67
N VAL A 43 -33.75 -13.22 16.60
CA VAL A 43 -34.01 -14.07 17.77
C VAL A 43 -34.91 -13.35 18.77
N ILE A 44 -34.67 -12.06 18.98
CA ILE A 44 -35.46 -11.22 19.87
C ILE A 44 -36.87 -11.03 19.29
N ASP A 45 -36.96 -10.72 17.99
CA ASP A 45 -38.23 -10.40 17.34
C ASP A 45 -39.20 -11.58 17.29
N LYS A 46 -38.67 -12.79 17.08
CA LYS A 46 -39.49 -14.01 17.04
C LYS A 46 -40.06 -14.33 18.42
N ILE A 47 -39.22 -14.34 19.45
CA ILE A 47 -39.64 -14.70 20.81
C ILE A 47 -40.58 -13.64 21.40
N LEU A 48 -40.35 -12.35 21.14
CA LEU A 48 -41.27 -11.29 21.57
C LEU A 48 -42.65 -11.40 20.91
N LYS A 49 -42.70 -11.67 19.60
CA LYS A 49 -43.99 -11.81 18.90
C LYS A 49 -44.77 -13.00 19.43
N GLU A 50 -44.14 -14.17 19.51
CA GLU A 50 -44.81 -15.39 19.98
C GLU A 50 -45.28 -15.24 21.44
N ASN A 51 -44.50 -14.62 22.32
CA ASN A 51 -44.89 -14.40 23.72
C ASN A 51 -46.00 -13.35 23.89
N VAL A 52 -46.01 -12.29 23.09
CA VAL A 52 -47.11 -11.29 23.11
C VAL A 52 -48.44 -11.94 22.71
N TYR A 53 -48.45 -12.80 21.70
CA TYR A 53 -49.66 -13.52 21.28
C TYR A 53 -50.24 -14.41 22.39
N SER A 54 -49.39 -15.13 23.13
CA SER A 54 -49.83 -15.98 24.25
C SER A 54 -50.33 -15.15 25.44
N LEU A 55 -49.73 -13.98 25.69
CA LEU A 55 -50.19 -13.06 26.72
C LEU A 55 -51.56 -12.45 26.39
N GLU A 56 -51.76 -11.99 25.15
CA GLU A 56 -53.06 -11.45 24.70
C GLU A 56 -54.17 -12.49 24.79
N ALA A 57 -53.87 -13.75 24.47
CA ALA A 57 -54.81 -14.86 24.65
C ALA A 57 -55.18 -15.08 26.12
N ALA A 58 -54.19 -15.05 27.02
CA ALA A 58 -54.44 -15.16 28.46
C ALA A 58 -55.26 -14.00 29.02
N GLU A 59 -54.99 -12.77 28.57
CA GLU A 59 -55.75 -11.57 28.95
C GLU A 59 -57.20 -11.63 28.44
N GLU A 60 -57.43 -12.10 27.21
CA GLU A 60 -58.79 -12.27 26.68
C GLU A 60 -59.58 -13.34 27.46
N MET A 61 -58.93 -14.44 27.86
CA MET A 61 -59.54 -15.46 28.72
C MET A 61 -59.95 -14.87 30.09
N LEU A 62 -59.05 -14.12 30.75
CA LEU A 62 -59.37 -13.46 32.03
C LEU A 62 -60.47 -12.40 31.87
N ALA A 63 -60.46 -11.66 30.76
CA ALA A 63 -61.49 -10.66 30.47
C ALA A 63 -62.88 -11.29 30.33
N VAL A 64 -62.99 -12.44 29.67
CA VAL A 64 -64.25 -13.20 29.61
C VAL A 64 -64.70 -13.64 31.01
N LEU A 65 -63.81 -14.25 31.79
CA LEU A 65 -64.14 -14.75 33.13
C LEU A 65 -64.51 -13.63 34.12
N SER A 66 -63.89 -12.46 33.98
CA SER A 66 -64.17 -11.30 34.84
C SER A 66 -65.55 -10.68 34.57
N ARG A 67 -66.04 -10.74 33.33
CA ARG A 67 -67.34 -10.18 32.94
C ARG A 67 -68.52 -11.00 33.43
N SER A 68 -68.35 -12.32 33.59
CA SER A 68 -69.44 -13.15 34.09
C SER A 68 -69.62 -13.07 35.61
N ALA A 69 -68.66 -12.51 36.35
CA ALA A 69 -68.73 -12.35 37.81
C ALA A 69 -69.11 -13.64 38.58
N GLY A 70 -68.84 -14.81 38.00
CA GLY A 70 -69.20 -16.13 38.56
C GLY A 70 -70.57 -16.66 38.14
N GLU A 71 -71.31 -15.95 37.30
CA GLU A 71 -72.50 -16.45 36.61
C GLU A 71 -72.11 -17.21 35.34
N GLU A 72 -73.10 -17.85 34.70
CA GLU A 72 -72.92 -18.53 33.43
C GLU A 72 -72.51 -17.54 32.33
N VAL A 73 -71.47 -17.90 31.58
CA VAL A 73 -70.92 -17.06 30.51
C VAL A 73 -71.82 -17.13 29.29
N SER A 74 -72.11 -15.98 28.67
CA SER A 74 -72.88 -15.90 27.42
C SER A 74 -72.26 -16.74 26.31
N ASP A 75 -73.06 -17.26 25.36
CA ASP A 75 -72.55 -18.03 24.22
C ASP A 75 -71.48 -17.27 23.42
N ALA A 76 -71.65 -15.96 23.27
CA ALA A 76 -70.71 -15.11 22.56
C ALA A 76 -69.35 -15.05 23.28
N ASP A 77 -69.36 -14.92 24.61
CA ASP A 77 -68.13 -14.87 25.41
C ASP A 77 -67.49 -16.26 25.57
N ARG A 78 -68.29 -17.34 25.62
CA ARG A 78 -67.81 -18.72 25.56
C ARG A 78 -67.02 -18.97 24.27
N ILE A 79 -67.53 -18.53 23.11
CA ILE A 79 -66.82 -18.64 21.83
C ILE A 79 -65.51 -17.83 21.86
N ARG A 80 -65.50 -16.63 22.46
CA ARG A 80 -64.27 -15.83 22.60
C ARG A 80 -63.23 -16.53 23.47
N PHE A 81 -63.65 -17.10 24.61
CA PHE A 81 -62.78 -17.85 25.49
C PHE A 81 -62.14 -19.05 24.77
N GLU A 82 -62.95 -19.85 24.07
CA GLU A 82 -62.46 -21.03 23.34
C GLU A 82 -61.48 -20.63 22.25
N ARG A 83 -61.74 -19.55 21.49
CA ARG A 83 -60.77 -19.04 20.50
C ARG A 83 -59.47 -18.58 21.15
N ALA A 84 -59.55 -17.87 22.28
CA ALA A 84 -58.36 -17.43 22.98
C ALA A 84 -57.55 -18.62 23.50
N LEU A 85 -58.21 -19.65 24.05
CA LEU A 85 -57.57 -20.88 24.49
C LEU A 85 -56.92 -21.65 23.33
N ASP A 86 -57.60 -21.77 22.18
CA ASP A 86 -57.04 -22.41 20.99
C ASP A 86 -55.80 -21.66 20.48
N ARG A 87 -55.81 -20.33 20.51
CA ARG A 87 -54.62 -19.52 20.17
C ARG A 87 -53.47 -19.79 21.13
N ALA A 88 -53.73 -19.83 22.44
CA ALA A 88 -52.70 -20.19 23.43
C ALA A 88 -52.16 -21.62 23.21
N ALA A 89 -53.05 -22.57 22.91
CA ALA A 89 -52.69 -23.98 22.69
C ALA A 89 -51.88 -24.21 21.41
N THR A 90 -52.10 -23.41 20.37
CA THR A 90 -51.36 -23.48 19.10
C THR A 90 -50.03 -22.73 19.12
N ASN A 91 -49.79 -21.92 20.16
CA ASN A 91 -48.63 -21.05 20.29
C ASN A 91 -47.89 -21.27 21.62
N VAL A 92 -47.64 -22.53 21.95
CA VAL A 92 -46.84 -22.93 23.10
C VAL A 92 -45.37 -22.58 22.84
N THR A 93 -44.82 -21.62 23.60
CA THR A 93 -43.43 -21.21 23.47
C THR A 93 -42.53 -21.90 24.50
N GLU A 94 -43.05 -22.15 25.70
CA GLU A 94 -42.31 -22.80 26.78
C GLU A 94 -42.87 -24.19 27.11
N PRO A 95 -42.01 -25.19 27.43
CA PRO A 95 -42.46 -26.56 27.77
C PRO A 95 -43.45 -26.60 28.95
N GLU A 96 -43.34 -25.63 29.84
CA GLU A 96 -44.12 -25.50 31.07
C GLU A 96 -45.57 -25.03 30.81
N GLU A 97 -45.86 -24.44 29.64
CA GLU A 97 -47.20 -23.95 29.29
C GLU A 97 -48.16 -25.10 28.93
N SER A 98 -47.63 -26.17 28.31
CA SER A 98 -48.43 -27.34 27.88
C SER A 98 -49.29 -27.97 28.98
N PRO A 99 -48.75 -28.34 30.16
CA PRO A 99 -49.56 -28.93 31.23
C PRO A 99 -50.61 -27.95 31.78
N ILE A 100 -50.33 -26.65 31.79
CA ILE A 100 -51.26 -25.61 32.26
C ILE A 100 -52.43 -25.47 31.28
N ILE A 101 -52.15 -25.40 29.98
CA ILE A 101 -53.17 -25.31 28.92
C ILE A 101 -54.06 -26.55 28.93
N ALA A 102 -53.50 -27.74 29.20
CA ALA A 102 -54.27 -28.97 29.34
C ALA A 102 -55.24 -28.91 30.54
N GLU A 103 -54.81 -28.35 31.67
CA GLU A 103 -55.67 -28.21 32.86
C GLU A 103 -56.75 -27.14 32.68
N ILE A 104 -56.43 -26.02 32.00
CA ILE A 104 -57.40 -25.01 31.58
C ILE A 104 -58.47 -25.66 30.68
N THR A 105 -58.02 -26.44 29.68
CA THR A 105 -58.89 -27.17 28.75
C THR A 105 -59.85 -28.11 29.45
N LYS A 106 -59.39 -28.84 30.47
CA LYS A 106 -60.20 -29.77 31.24
C LYS A 106 -61.22 -29.06 32.15
N THR A 107 -60.86 -27.90 32.70
CA THR A 107 -61.67 -27.21 33.72
C THR A 107 -62.63 -26.17 33.12
N ARG A 108 -62.40 -25.71 31.89
CA ARG A 108 -63.16 -24.62 31.24
C ARG A 108 -64.67 -24.81 31.25
N THR A 109 -65.18 -25.99 30.93
CA THR A 109 -66.63 -26.19 30.80
C THR A 109 -67.37 -25.92 32.11
N ARG A 110 -66.78 -26.32 33.24
CA ARG A 110 -67.34 -26.08 34.58
C ARG A 110 -67.20 -24.62 34.99
N ALA A 111 -66.04 -24.02 34.73
CA ALA A 111 -65.82 -22.60 35.05
C ALA A 111 -66.77 -21.69 34.26
N LEU A 112 -67.00 -21.97 32.97
CA LEU A 112 -67.88 -21.18 32.10
C LEU A 112 -69.37 -21.39 32.40
N SER A 113 -69.75 -22.45 33.13
CA SER A 113 -71.12 -22.68 33.61
C SER A 113 -71.41 -22.06 34.99
N GLY A 114 -70.50 -21.23 35.52
CA GLY A 114 -70.68 -20.55 36.81
C GLY A 114 -70.24 -21.35 38.06
N ASP A 115 -69.49 -22.44 37.91
CA ASP A 115 -68.90 -23.12 39.07
C ASP A 115 -67.75 -22.28 39.65
N HIS A 116 -67.99 -21.64 40.80
CA HIS A 116 -67.01 -20.79 41.47
C HIS A 116 -65.70 -21.52 41.85
N ALA A 117 -65.76 -22.81 42.19
CA ALA A 117 -64.55 -23.57 42.53
C ALA A 117 -63.71 -23.81 41.27
N ALA A 118 -64.35 -24.18 40.16
CA ALA A 118 -63.68 -24.32 38.87
C ALA A 118 -63.16 -22.97 38.34
N LEU A 119 -63.88 -21.87 38.59
CA LEU A 119 -63.46 -20.52 38.23
C LEU A 119 -62.19 -20.09 38.98
N GLY A 120 -62.10 -20.37 40.27
CA GLY A 120 -60.87 -20.12 41.03
C GLY A 120 -59.66 -20.89 40.48
N VAL A 121 -59.86 -22.16 40.11
CA VAL A 121 -58.82 -23.00 39.50
C VAL A 121 -58.37 -22.44 38.16
N ILE A 122 -59.29 -22.13 37.25
CA ILE A 122 -58.94 -21.66 35.90
C ILE A 122 -58.25 -20.29 35.93
N VAL A 123 -58.70 -19.37 36.80
CA VAL A 123 -58.05 -18.06 36.98
C VAL A 123 -56.63 -18.22 37.51
N GLY A 124 -56.41 -19.15 38.45
CA GLY A 124 -55.08 -19.51 38.93
C GLY A 124 -54.19 -20.05 37.80
N GLN A 125 -54.70 -20.99 37.01
CA GLN A 125 -53.96 -21.57 35.87
C GLN A 125 -53.62 -20.53 34.81
N ILE A 126 -54.55 -19.63 34.44
CA ILE A 126 -54.28 -18.56 33.48
C ILE A 126 -53.26 -17.56 34.05
N SER A 127 -53.31 -17.27 35.35
CA SER A 127 -52.33 -16.40 36.00
C SER A 127 -50.92 -17.03 36.01
N ASP A 128 -50.84 -18.35 36.19
CA ASP A 128 -49.59 -19.10 36.08
C ASP A 128 -49.04 -19.09 34.64
N LEU A 129 -49.91 -19.25 33.64
CA LEU A 129 -49.54 -19.11 32.24
C LEU A 129 -48.93 -17.72 31.94
N VAL A 130 -49.59 -16.64 32.40
CA VAL A 130 -49.08 -15.26 32.28
C VAL A 130 -47.73 -15.10 32.96
N ARG A 131 -47.54 -15.70 34.14
CA ARG A 131 -46.29 -15.61 34.91
C ARG A 131 -45.13 -16.28 34.19
N ILE A 132 -45.32 -17.50 33.67
CA ILE A 132 -44.30 -18.23 32.91
C ILE A 132 -43.91 -17.43 31.67
N ASN A 133 -44.89 -16.95 30.92
CA ASN A 133 -44.63 -16.21 29.69
C ASN A 133 -43.87 -14.88 29.96
N ARG A 134 -44.24 -14.15 31.01
CA ARG A 134 -43.50 -12.95 31.46
C ARG A 134 -42.08 -13.27 31.93
N GLN A 135 -41.86 -14.42 32.55
CA GLN A 135 -40.53 -14.84 32.99
C GLN A 135 -39.64 -15.16 31.77
N ALA A 136 -40.17 -15.92 30.80
CA ALA A 136 -39.49 -16.21 29.54
C ALA A 136 -39.08 -14.92 28.79
N MET A 137 -39.97 -13.91 28.72
CA MET A 137 -39.64 -12.61 28.12
C MET A 137 -38.47 -11.90 28.84
N ARG A 138 -38.42 -11.94 30.18
CA ARG A 138 -37.33 -11.32 30.95
C ARG A 138 -36.00 -12.02 30.73
N ASP A 139 -36.02 -13.34 30.65
CA ASP A 139 -34.82 -14.13 30.44
C ASP A 139 -34.24 -13.84 29.05
N VAL A 140 -35.11 -13.76 28.04
CA VAL A 140 -34.73 -13.37 26.67
C VAL A 140 -34.23 -11.93 26.58
N ASP A 141 -34.88 -10.97 27.26
CA ASP A 141 -34.40 -9.57 27.32
C ASP A 141 -33.02 -9.49 28.00
N SER A 142 -32.80 -10.26 29.06
CA SER A 142 -31.51 -10.30 29.75
C SER A 142 -30.40 -10.84 28.85
N GLU A 143 -30.69 -11.89 28.07
CA GLU A 143 -29.74 -12.48 27.13
C GLU A 143 -29.46 -11.52 25.96
N ALA A 144 -30.51 -10.86 25.45
CA ALA A 144 -30.39 -9.82 24.43
C ALA A 144 -29.49 -8.67 24.90
N ARG A 145 -29.66 -8.19 26.14
CA ARG A 145 -28.80 -7.16 26.73
C ARG A 145 -27.36 -7.63 26.90
N ARG A 146 -27.15 -8.87 27.36
CA ARG A 146 -25.80 -9.44 27.49
C ARG A 146 -25.10 -9.50 26.14
N LEU A 147 -25.77 -10.03 25.12
CA LEU A 147 -25.27 -10.05 23.75
C LEU A 147 -25.00 -8.63 23.23
N GLY A 148 -25.93 -7.69 23.44
CA GLY A 148 -25.78 -6.28 23.09
C GLY A 148 -24.55 -5.63 23.71
N SER A 149 -24.36 -5.83 25.01
CA SER A 149 -23.22 -5.29 25.76
C SER A 149 -21.88 -5.90 25.32
N ALA A 150 -21.81 -7.21 25.08
CA ALA A 150 -20.63 -7.89 24.58
C ALA A 150 -20.26 -7.41 23.16
N GLY A 151 -21.27 -7.18 22.33
CA GLY A 151 -21.12 -6.59 21.01
C GLY A 151 -20.58 -5.16 21.04
N ALA A 152 -21.13 -4.32 21.92
CA ALA A 152 -20.66 -2.95 22.13
C ALA A 152 -19.18 -2.91 22.57
N TRP A 153 -18.81 -3.74 23.56
CA TRP A 153 -17.40 -3.86 23.98
C TRP A 153 -16.49 -4.33 22.86
N SER A 154 -16.94 -5.29 22.04
CA SER A 154 -16.18 -5.76 20.88
C SER A 154 -15.92 -4.62 19.89
N ALA A 155 -16.92 -3.79 19.59
CA ALA A 155 -16.76 -2.63 18.72
C ALA A 155 -15.77 -1.60 19.31
N VAL A 156 -15.84 -1.33 20.61
CA VAL A 156 -14.93 -0.40 21.30
C VAL A 156 -13.47 -0.89 21.23
N PHE A 157 -13.21 -2.16 21.59
CA PHE A 157 -11.87 -2.72 21.52
C PHE A 157 -11.33 -2.70 20.09
N LEU A 158 -12.18 -3.04 19.14
CA LEU A 158 -11.77 -3.12 17.74
C LEU A 158 -11.47 -1.74 17.15
N ALA A 159 -12.25 -0.71 17.49
CA ALA A 159 -11.95 0.68 17.17
C ALA A 159 -10.65 1.16 17.83
N PHE A 160 -10.43 0.80 19.10
CA PHE A 160 -9.20 1.12 19.83
C PHE A 160 -7.96 0.50 19.16
N PHE A 161 -8.01 -0.78 18.78
CA PHE A 161 -6.92 -1.44 18.07
C PHE A 161 -6.67 -0.84 16.67
N SER A 162 -7.73 -0.48 15.93
CA SER A 162 -7.61 0.21 14.64
C SER A 162 -6.90 1.58 14.80
N PHE A 163 -7.26 2.33 15.85
CA PHE A 163 -6.58 3.57 16.19
C PHE A 163 -5.10 3.36 16.53
N LEU A 164 -4.78 2.36 17.38
CA LEU A 164 -3.39 2.04 17.72
C LEU A 164 -2.58 1.63 16.49
N LEU A 165 -3.15 0.83 15.59
CA LEU A 165 -2.46 0.38 14.38
C LEU A 165 -2.19 1.56 13.43
N THR A 166 -3.17 2.44 13.26
CA THR A 166 -3.00 3.69 12.49
C THR A 166 -1.88 4.55 13.08
N LEU A 167 -1.90 4.77 14.41
CA LEU A 167 -0.88 5.56 15.10
C LEU A 167 0.52 4.94 14.97
N TRP A 168 0.61 3.62 15.06
CA TRP A 168 1.85 2.87 14.84
C TRP A 168 2.34 3.02 13.40
N GLY A 169 1.45 2.89 12.41
CA GLY A 169 1.74 3.10 11.00
C GLY A 169 2.29 4.49 10.70
N VAL A 170 1.65 5.54 11.22
CA VAL A 170 2.11 6.93 11.08
C VAL A 170 3.48 7.13 11.72
N ARG A 171 3.70 6.61 12.94
CA ARG A 171 5.01 6.69 13.60
C ARG A 171 6.09 5.96 12.80
N ARG A 172 5.78 4.79 12.25
CA ARG A 172 6.69 3.99 11.43
C ARG A 172 7.04 4.73 10.14
N LEU A 173 6.05 5.27 9.42
CA LEU A 173 6.23 6.03 8.19
C LEU A 173 7.10 7.27 8.42
N ARG A 174 6.81 8.03 9.48
CA ARG A 174 7.59 9.21 9.85
C ARG A 174 9.05 8.87 10.14
N ARG A 175 9.31 7.83 10.93
CA ARG A 175 10.67 7.45 11.34
C ARG A 175 11.47 6.77 10.23
N ARG A 176 10.84 5.96 9.39
CA ARG A 176 11.53 5.16 8.37
C ARG A 176 11.59 5.82 7.00
N VAL A 177 10.64 6.67 6.65
CA VAL A 177 10.58 7.26 5.30
C VAL A 177 10.76 8.77 5.35
N ILE A 178 9.94 9.47 6.14
CA ILE A 178 9.95 10.95 6.12
C ILE A 178 11.27 11.49 6.68
N ALA A 179 11.69 11.05 7.87
CA ALA A 179 12.91 11.56 8.49
C ALA A 179 14.17 11.33 7.62
N PRO A 180 14.41 10.14 7.05
CA PRO A 180 15.53 9.94 6.13
C PRO A 180 15.48 10.77 4.85
N MET A 181 14.30 11.00 4.29
CA MET A 181 14.16 11.85 3.09
C MET A 181 14.46 13.32 3.40
N VAL A 182 14.03 13.80 4.57
CA VAL A 182 14.40 15.14 5.07
C VAL A 182 15.91 15.25 5.28
N ASP A 183 16.53 14.24 5.90
CA ASP A 183 17.98 14.22 6.10
C ASP A 183 18.74 14.30 4.74
N ILE A 184 18.29 13.56 3.72
CA ILE A 184 18.89 13.61 2.37
C ILE A 184 18.75 15.00 1.75
N TYR A 185 17.55 15.61 1.86
CA TYR A 185 17.30 16.97 1.37
C TYR A 185 18.23 18.00 2.03
N ASP A 186 18.36 17.93 3.36
CA ASP A 186 19.20 18.85 4.13
C ASP A 186 20.68 18.73 3.75
N VAL A 187 21.17 17.51 3.45
CA VAL A 187 22.56 17.29 2.99
C VAL A 187 22.76 17.92 1.62
N LEU A 188 21.87 17.66 0.67
CA LEU A 188 21.93 18.26 -0.67
C LEU A 188 21.89 19.78 -0.63
N GLU A 189 21.04 20.36 0.22
CA GLU A 189 20.97 21.81 0.39
C GLU A 189 22.25 22.38 1.03
N SER A 190 22.87 21.67 1.98
CA SER A 190 24.13 22.08 2.61
C SER A 190 25.29 22.08 1.62
N VAL A 191 25.38 21.06 0.77
CA VAL A 191 26.38 20.97 -0.30
C VAL A 191 26.19 22.11 -1.29
N ARG A 192 24.95 22.42 -1.68
CA ARG A 192 24.64 23.57 -2.54
C ARG A 192 25.09 24.91 -1.91
N ARG A 193 25.12 25.02 -0.58
CA ARG A 193 25.60 26.19 0.17
C ARG A 193 27.12 26.18 0.41
N GLY A 194 27.85 25.18 -0.10
CA GLY A 194 29.31 25.09 -0.03
C GLY A 194 29.85 24.18 1.09
N ASP A 195 28.99 23.56 1.91
CA ASP A 195 29.42 22.57 2.89
C ASP A 195 29.52 21.17 2.26
N VAL A 196 30.67 20.90 1.66
CA VAL A 196 30.98 19.65 0.94
C VAL A 196 31.34 18.48 1.86
N HIS A 197 31.45 18.67 3.18
CA HIS A 197 31.83 17.60 4.12
C HIS A 197 30.64 16.90 4.77
N ARG A 198 29.43 17.46 4.67
CA ARG A 198 28.22 16.82 5.20
C ARG A 198 27.92 15.53 4.40
N ARG A 199 27.51 14.47 5.10
CA ARG A 199 27.18 13.16 4.52
C ARG A 199 25.80 12.69 4.96
N CYS A 200 25.12 11.94 4.11
CA CYS A 200 23.88 11.25 4.43
C CYS A 200 24.15 10.09 5.40
N ARG A 201 23.26 9.88 6.38
CA ARG A 201 23.34 8.75 7.32
C ARG A 201 22.89 7.45 6.63
N ALA A 202 23.83 6.57 6.32
CA ALA A 202 23.58 5.34 5.55
C ALA A 202 22.65 4.31 6.23
N ASN A 203 22.42 4.42 7.55
CA ASN A 203 21.65 3.43 8.33
C ASN A 203 20.21 3.84 8.66
N ALA A 204 19.72 4.97 8.11
CA ALA A 204 18.38 5.47 8.42
C ALA A 204 17.39 5.11 7.31
N GLY A 205 16.61 4.04 7.48
CA GLY A 205 15.44 3.75 6.63
C GLY A 205 15.49 2.41 5.87
N PRO A 206 14.50 2.17 4.98
CA PRO A 206 14.45 1.04 4.06
C PRO A 206 15.64 0.99 3.09
N VAL A 207 15.93 -0.20 2.55
CA VAL A 207 17.11 -0.47 1.72
C VAL A 207 17.21 0.49 0.53
N GLU A 208 16.09 0.88 -0.08
CA GLU A 208 16.04 1.80 -1.19
C GLU A 208 16.50 3.22 -0.81
N ILE A 209 16.10 3.69 0.37
CA ILE A 209 16.54 5.00 0.90
C ILE A 209 18.02 4.92 1.27
N GLN A 210 18.47 3.82 1.88
CA GLN A 210 19.89 3.62 2.20
C GLN A 210 20.76 3.63 0.93
N ARG A 211 20.29 2.97 -0.14
CA ARG A 211 20.96 2.99 -1.45
C ARG A 211 21.05 4.39 -2.02
N LEU A 212 19.94 5.13 -2.03
CA LEU A 212 19.93 6.51 -2.50
C LEU A 212 20.92 7.37 -1.71
N ALA A 213 20.90 7.28 -0.38
CA ALA A 213 21.84 7.97 0.50
C ALA A 213 23.30 7.59 0.20
N SER A 214 23.58 6.30 -0.05
CA SER A 214 24.92 5.82 -0.39
C SER A 214 25.41 6.30 -1.77
N SER A 215 24.53 6.31 -2.77
CA SER A 215 24.85 6.83 -4.10
C SER A 215 25.13 8.33 -4.07
N ILE A 216 24.36 9.08 -3.27
CA ILE A 216 24.61 10.51 -3.05
C ILE A 216 25.97 10.71 -2.38
N ASN A 217 26.29 9.96 -1.32
CA ASN A 217 27.60 10.06 -0.67
C ASN A 217 28.74 9.75 -1.65
N LEU A 218 28.61 8.71 -2.48
CA LEU A 218 29.62 8.35 -3.48
C LEU A 218 29.82 9.45 -4.54
N LEU A 219 28.73 10.11 -4.97
CA LEU A 219 28.82 11.28 -5.87
C LEU A 219 29.51 12.47 -5.20
N LEU A 220 29.22 12.73 -3.93
CA LEU A 220 29.87 13.78 -3.15
C LEU A 220 31.36 13.49 -2.92
N ASP A 221 31.73 12.22 -2.76
CA ASP A 221 33.12 11.79 -2.59
C ASP A 221 33.90 11.89 -3.92
N GLY A 222 33.33 11.38 -5.03
CA GLY A 222 33.97 11.40 -6.35
C GLY A 222 34.03 12.78 -7.00
N GLY A 223 33.07 13.67 -6.71
CA GLY A 223 33.13 15.07 -7.13
C GLY A 223 34.26 15.87 -6.45
N MET A 224 34.75 15.40 -5.30
CA MET A 224 35.81 16.07 -4.52
C MET A 224 37.22 15.63 -4.92
N GLU A 225 37.40 14.47 -5.57
CA GLU A 225 38.71 14.03 -6.08
C GLU A 225 39.17 14.80 -7.33
N GLY A 226 38.24 15.33 -8.13
CA GLY A 226 38.55 16.23 -9.26
C GLY A 226 38.74 17.71 -8.87
N LEU A 227 38.58 18.05 -7.58
CA LEU A 227 38.54 19.42 -7.07
C LEU A 227 39.49 19.66 -5.89
N ARG A 228 40.47 18.78 -5.63
CA ARG A 228 41.58 19.10 -4.73
C ARG A 228 42.54 20.05 -5.45
N PRO A 229 42.72 21.29 -4.99
CA PRO A 229 43.79 22.15 -5.49
C PRO A 229 45.10 21.63 -4.89
N GLU A 230 45.92 20.96 -5.70
CA GLU A 230 47.36 21.10 -5.52
C GLU A 230 47.69 22.53 -5.92
N GLU A 231 48.02 23.34 -4.91
CA GLU A 231 48.72 24.61 -5.09
C GLU A 231 50.04 24.35 -5.81
N GLU A 232 50.05 24.43 -7.13
CA GLU A 232 51.05 25.10 -7.97
C GLU A 232 50.80 24.75 -9.44
N ASP A 233 50.43 25.77 -10.21
CA ASP A 233 50.67 25.87 -11.66
C ASP A 233 49.76 25.04 -12.60
N ARG A 234 48.69 25.68 -13.16
CA ARG A 234 48.51 25.91 -14.63
C ARG A 234 47.05 26.21 -15.06
N PRO A 235 46.81 27.28 -15.84
CA PRO A 235 45.60 27.47 -16.65
C PRO A 235 45.53 26.59 -17.92
N VAL A 236 46.31 25.50 -18.01
CA VAL A 236 46.51 24.72 -19.25
C VAL A 236 45.58 23.49 -19.33
N ASP A 237 45.11 22.94 -18.20
CA ASP A 237 44.36 21.67 -18.19
C ASP A 237 42.86 21.83 -18.50
N ALA A 238 42.25 22.97 -18.16
CA ALA A 238 40.86 23.25 -18.56
C ALA A 238 40.73 23.43 -20.08
N ALA A 239 41.72 24.10 -20.70
CA ALA A 239 41.80 24.24 -22.16
C ALA A 239 42.05 22.88 -22.83
N ARG A 240 42.92 22.04 -22.24
CA ARG A 240 43.18 20.69 -22.74
C ARG A 240 41.94 19.79 -22.68
N GLY A 241 41.19 19.85 -21.57
CA GLY A 241 39.93 19.10 -21.43
C GLY A 241 38.87 19.54 -22.45
N ALA A 242 38.70 20.85 -22.65
CA ALA A 242 37.79 21.38 -23.66
C ALA A 242 38.21 20.99 -25.09
N LEU A 243 39.51 21.02 -25.40
CA LEU A 243 40.03 20.62 -26.71
C LEU A 243 39.83 19.13 -26.99
N VAL A 244 39.98 18.26 -25.99
CA VAL A 244 39.69 16.82 -26.13
C VAL A 244 38.20 16.57 -26.38
N MET A 245 37.31 17.28 -25.68
CA MET A 245 35.86 17.20 -25.93
C MET A 245 35.50 17.68 -27.34
N MET A 246 36.08 18.79 -27.80
CA MET A 246 35.87 19.29 -29.17
C MET A 246 36.43 18.36 -30.24
N LEU A 247 37.52 17.63 -29.95
CA LEU A 247 38.08 16.62 -30.85
C LEU A 247 37.12 15.43 -31.01
N GLU A 248 36.53 14.99 -29.91
CA GLU A 248 35.60 13.85 -29.87
C GLU A 248 34.26 14.15 -30.55
N GLU A 249 33.82 15.42 -30.55
CA GLU A 249 32.57 15.84 -31.19
C GLU A 249 32.67 15.88 -32.74
N ARG A 250 33.88 15.82 -33.32
CA ARG A 250 34.04 15.74 -34.78
C ARG A 250 33.77 14.33 -35.28
N SER A 251 32.87 14.22 -36.26
CA SER A 251 32.50 12.96 -36.91
C SER A 251 33.57 12.39 -37.86
N ALA A 252 34.55 13.19 -38.27
CA ALA A 252 35.66 12.75 -39.12
C ALA A 252 36.85 12.24 -38.29
N PRO A 253 37.57 11.18 -38.72
CA PRO A 253 38.77 10.71 -38.04
C PRO A 253 39.82 11.83 -37.97
N THR A 254 40.13 12.28 -36.74
CA THR A 254 41.04 13.41 -36.50
C THR A 254 42.16 12.98 -35.56
N ILE A 255 43.40 13.28 -35.95
CA ILE A 255 44.63 12.97 -35.21
C ILE A 255 45.39 14.27 -34.98
N LEU A 256 45.77 14.51 -33.73
CA LEU A 256 46.65 15.61 -33.33
C LEU A 256 48.07 15.09 -33.15
N VAL A 257 49.03 15.71 -33.84
CA VAL A 257 50.43 15.28 -33.85
C VAL A 257 51.33 16.43 -33.39
N ASP A 258 52.35 16.13 -32.58
CA ASP A 258 53.38 17.09 -32.18
C ASP A 258 54.43 17.35 -33.28
N ALA A 259 55.43 18.18 -32.98
CA ALA A 259 56.47 18.57 -33.93
C ALA A 259 57.39 17.39 -34.30
N GLU A 260 57.49 16.44 -33.40
CA GLU A 260 58.32 15.24 -33.50
C GLU A 260 57.60 14.08 -34.21
N GLY A 261 56.34 14.26 -34.59
CA GLY A 261 55.54 13.25 -35.28
C GLY A 261 54.84 12.25 -34.36
N ASN A 262 54.81 12.51 -33.04
CA ASN A 262 54.08 11.67 -32.10
C ASN A 262 52.61 12.08 -32.03
N ILE A 263 51.75 11.08 -31.88
CA ILE A 263 50.32 11.28 -31.72
C ILE A 263 50.05 11.75 -30.29
N VAL A 264 49.55 12.98 -30.14
CA VAL A 264 49.25 13.62 -28.85
C VAL A 264 47.81 13.34 -28.42
N ALA A 265 46.88 13.30 -29.37
CA ALA A 265 45.47 13.00 -29.14
C ALA A 265 44.77 12.49 -30.41
N THR A 266 43.73 11.68 -30.25
CA THR A 266 42.87 11.17 -31.33
C THR A 266 41.44 11.12 -30.87
N ASN A 267 40.48 11.33 -31.78
CA ASN A 267 39.09 10.97 -31.48
C ASN A 267 38.85 9.46 -31.66
N SER A 268 37.73 8.96 -31.15
CA SER A 268 37.33 7.54 -31.27
C SER A 268 37.34 7.03 -32.71
N SER A 269 36.84 7.84 -33.65
CA SER A 269 36.82 7.49 -35.09
C SER A 269 38.21 7.31 -35.69
N ALA A 270 39.21 8.12 -35.28
CA ALA A 270 40.60 7.93 -35.69
C ALA A 270 41.27 6.74 -35.02
N LEU A 271 40.91 6.46 -33.76
CA LEU A 271 41.45 5.31 -33.04
C LEU A 271 41.04 3.99 -33.70
N ASP A 272 39.79 3.89 -34.15
CA ASP A 272 39.29 2.71 -34.88
C ASP A 272 40.05 2.49 -36.20
N VAL A 273 40.32 3.57 -36.94
CA VAL A 273 41.10 3.52 -38.19
C VAL A 273 42.57 3.15 -37.93
N LEU A 274 43.17 3.67 -36.86
CA LEU A 274 44.54 3.35 -36.46
C LEU A 274 44.70 1.90 -35.98
N ASN A 275 43.65 1.29 -35.44
CA ASN A 275 43.64 -0.11 -35.03
C ASN A 275 43.22 -1.07 -36.16
N GLY A 276 42.70 -0.54 -37.27
CA GLY A 276 42.32 -1.29 -38.46
C GLY A 276 43.51 -1.72 -39.34
N SER A 277 43.20 -2.41 -40.44
CA SER A 277 44.21 -2.99 -41.36
C SER A 277 45.11 -1.94 -42.02
N THR A 278 44.64 -0.70 -42.18
CA THR A 278 45.40 0.44 -42.73
C THR A 278 46.17 1.24 -41.67
N GLY A 279 46.03 0.90 -40.39
CA GLY A 279 46.62 1.67 -39.29
C GLY A 279 48.15 1.68 -39.26
N ALA A 280 48.80 0.61 -39.74
CA ALA A 280 50.27 0.55 -39.85
C ALA A 280 50.81 1.55 -40.89
N GLU A 281 50.11 1.69 -42.02
CA GLU A 281 50.47 2.62 -43.09
C GLU A 281 50.29 4.07 -42.63
N ILE A 282 49.20 4.36 -41.92
CA ILE A 282 48.91 5.70 -41.39
C ILE A 282 49.96 6.12 -40.34
N ARG A 283 50.33 5.23 -39.41
CA ARG A 283 51.40 5.50 -38.45
C ARG A 283 52.73 5.79 -39.14
N HIS A 284 53.04 5.05 -40.21
CA HIS A 284 54.26 5.25 -40.98
C HIS A 284 54.25 6.55 -41.80
N ALA A 285 53.08 6.96 -42.33
CA ALA A 285 52.90 8.25 -42.98
C ALA A 285 53.06 9.42 -41.99
N ILE A 286 52.48 9.31 -40.79
CA ILE A 286 52.59 10.33 -39.74
C ILE A 286 54.05 10.51 -39.29
N ALA A 287 54.80 9.41 -39.13
CA ALA A 287 56.21 9.45 -38.76
C ALA A 287 57.13 10.11 -39.80
N ARG A 288 56.68 10.25 -41.05
CA ARG A 288 57.43 10.89 -42.16
C ARG A 288 57.12 12.37 -42.36
N LEU A 289 56.02 12.88 -41.78
CA LEU A 289 55.63 14.30 -41.85
C LEU A 289 56.73 15.28 -41.37
N PRO A 290 57.54 14.97 -40.34
CA PRO A 290 58.62 15.88 -39.91
C PRO A 290 59.77 15.98 -40.93
N GLU A 291 59.99 14.96 -41.76
CA GLU A 291 61.08 14.90 -42.74
C GLU A 291 60.70 15.55 -44.09
N GLU A 292 59.48 15.33 -44.58
CA GLU A 292 59.03 15.87 -45.87
C GLU A 292 58.93 17.40 -45.90
N LYS A 293 58.75 18.08 -44.77
CA LYS A 293 58.59 19.55 -44.73
C LYS A 293 59.80 20.36 -44.29
N LYS A 294 60.91 19.71 -43.90
CA LYS A 294 62.23 20.36 -43.86
C LYS A 294 62.78 20.62 -45.26
N ALA A 295 62.20 19.99 -46.28
CA ALA A 295 62.54 20.17 -47.67
C ALA A 295 61.30 20.54 -48.48
N GLU A 296 60.99 21.81 -48.62
CA GLU A 296 60.12 22.25 -49.72
C GLU A 296 60.65 23.57 -50.30
N PRO A 297 60.56 23.80 -51.62
CA PRO A 297 59.29 23.67 -52.34
C PRO A 297 59.37 23.03 -53.74
N ALA A 298 58.36 22.25 -54.14
CA ALA A 298 57.79 22.27 -55.50
C ALA A 298 56.70 21.20 -55.70
N THR A 299 55.53 21.66 -56.14
CA THR A 299 54.59 21.03 -57.07
C THR A 299 55.00 19.67 -57.68
N GLU A 300 54.37 18.57 -57.26
CA GLU A 300 54.16 17.36 -58.09
C GLU A 300 52.87 16.61 -57.68
N PRO A 301 52.18 15.93 -58.61
CA PRO A 301 50.85 15.34 -58.42
C PRO A 301 50.90 13.93 -57.79
N PRO A 302 49.77 13.40 -57.26
CA PRO A 302 49.79 12.26 -56.34
C PRO A 302 50.18 10.93 -57.01
N SER A 303 51.07 10.17 -56.35
CA SER A 303 51.33 8.78 -56.65
C SER A 303 50.17 7.89 -56.21
N THR A 304 49.57 7.17 -57.15
CA THR A 304 48.56 6.13 -56.93
C THR A 304 49.19 4.84 -56.37
N ASN A 305 48.67 4.33 -55.26
CA ASN A 305 48.90 2.93 -54.83
C ASN A 305 47.91 1.98 -55.54
N GLU A 306 48.34 0.74 -55.76
CA GLU A 306 47.67 -0.29 -56.59
C GLU A 306 46.26 -0.73 -56.12
N ASP A 307 45.78 -0.27 -54.95
CA ASP A 307 44.44 -0.59 -54.43
C ASP A 307 43.40 0.53 -54.58
N GLY A 308 43.69 1.60 -55.33
CA GLY A 308 42.69 2.59 -55.75
C GLY A 308 42.05 3.46 -54.66
N LYS A 309 42.51 3.37 -53.40
CA LYS A 309 42.09 4.25 -52.29
C LYS A 309 43.24 5.18 -51.91
N SER A 310 43.18 6.44 -52.36
CA SER A 310 44.10 7.48 -51.90
C SER A 310 43.53 8.12 -50.64
N THR A 311 44.19 7.91 -49.50
CA THR A 311 43.83 8.60 -48.25
C THR A 311 44.40 10.01 -48.29
N ARG A 312 43.52 11.01 -48.41
CA ARG A 312 43.92 12.42 -48.44
C ARG A 312 43.92 12.96 -47.01
N PHE A 313 45.07 13.47 -46.57
CA PHE A 313 45.18 14.19 -45.29
C PHE A 313 44.99 15.68 -45.54
N GLU A 314 44.00 16.28 -44.89
CA GLU A 314 43.92 17.73 -44.78
C GLU A 314 44.71 18.15 -43.53
N THR A 315 45.79 18.90 -43.75
CA THR A 315 46.69 19.33 -42.68
C THR A 315 46.45 20.79 -42.34
N VAL A 316 46.17 21.08 -41.07
CA VAL A 316 45.98 22.45 -40.58
C VAL A 316 47.04 22.75 -39.52
N HIS A 317 47.82 23.80 -39.76
CA HIS A 317 48.84 24.25 -38.81
C HIS A 317 48.19 25.00 -37.66
N LEU A 318 48.52 24.63 -36.42
CA LEU A 318 48.00 25.32 -35.24
C LEU A 318 48.79 26.63 -35.01
N PRO A 319 48.14 27.81 -34.97
CA PRO A 319 48.85 29.07 -34.77
C PRO A 319 49.49 29.10 -33.38
N GLY A 320 50.80 29.37 -33.32
CA GLY A 320 51.55 29.51 -32.07
C GLY A 320 52.15 28.22 -31.47
N HIS A 321 51.92 27.06 -32.10
CA HIS A 321 52.48 25.77 -31.65
C HIS A 321 53.09 25.00 -32.81
N ALA A 322 54.14 24.22 -32.55
CA ALA A 322 54.84 23.42 -33.56
C ALA A 322 54.10 22.11 -33.92
N GLY A 323 52.78 22.08 -33.79
CA GLY A 323 51.94 20.87 -33.96
C GLY A 323 50.96 20.96 -35.12
N TRP A 324 50.46 19.80 -35.55
CA TRP A 324 49.66 19.63 -36.76
C TRP A 324 48.34 18.93 -36.43
N LEU A 325 47.24 19.46 -36.96
CA LEU A 325 45.96 18.76 -36.97
C LEU A 325 45.81 18.04 -38.31
N LEU A 326 45.64 16.72 -38.25
CA LEU A 326 45.40 15.87 -39.41
C LEU A 326 43.94 15.43 -39.40
N SER A 327 43.17 15.84 -40.40
CA SER A 327 41.82 15.35 -40.62
C SER A 327 41.82 14.41 -41.83
N MET A 328 41.29 13.21 -41.66
CA MET A 328 41.15 12.25 -42.76
C MET A 328 39.79 12.45 -43.43
N THR A 329 39.80 12.72 -44.73
CA THR A 329 38.59 12.66 -45.55
C THR A 329 38.57 11.31 -46.26
N ALA A 330 37.51 10.53 -46.03
CA ALA A 330 37.25 9.30 -46.78
C ALA A 330 36.83 9.59 -48.23
#